data_AF-A0A9D6BQI8-F1
#
_entry.id   AF-A0A9D6BQI8-F1
#
_cell.length_a   1.000
_cell.length_b   1.000
_cell.length_c   1.000
_cell.angle_alpha   90.00
_cell.angle_beta   90.00
_cell.angle_gamma   90.00
#
_symmetry.space_group_name_H-M   'P 1'
#
loop_
_entity.id
_entity.type
_entity.pdbx_description
1 polymer ?
#
loop_
_entity_poly.entity_id
_entity_poly.type
_entity_poly.pdbx_seq_one_letter_code
_entity_poly.pdbx_strand_id
1 'polypeptide(L)' 'MLTVRQISGSLYDSLSQLAKKNRRSLQQQAILLLERACWLQPDMNFTDRAQLIRERPKGRILGDTTEDIHQERNVINS' A
#
# COMPACT_ATOMS: atom_id res chain seq x y z
N MET A 1 -12.42 9.71 2.59
CA MET A 1 -11.08 10.31 2.69
C MET A 1 -10.63 10.23 4.14
N LEU A 2 -9.56 9.49 4.45
CA LEU A 2 -9.06 9.32 5.81
C LEU A 2 -7.81 10.20 5.97
N THR A 3 -7.79 11.05 6.99
CA THR A 3 -6.65 11.95 7.26
C THR A 3 -6.00 11.56 8.58
N VAL A 4 -4.73 11.21 8.55
CA VAL A 4 -3.94 10.91 9.75
C VAL A 4 -3.21 12.19 10.15
N ARG A 5 -3.50 12.71 11.33
CA ARG A 5 -2.88 13.93 11.88
C ARG A 5 -1.81 13.56 12.90
N GLN A 6 -0.93 14.53 13.21
CA GLN A 6 0.11 14.39 14.23
C GLN A 6 1.11 13.24 13.97
N ILE A 7 1.50 13.05 12.72
CA ILE A 7 2.60 12.14 12.37
C ILE A 7 3.92 12.85 12.71
N SER A 8 4.81 12.18 13.44
CA SER A 8 6.16 12.73 13.67
C SER A 8 6.90 12.87 12.33
N GLY A 9 7.73 13.92 12.20
CA GLY A 9 8.51 14.14 10.98
C GLY A 9 9.37 12.92 10.61
N SER A 10 10.01 12.30 11.59
CA SER A 10 10.83 11.09 11.39
C SER A 10 10.04 9.89 10.86
N LEU A 11 8.78 9.71 11.29
CA LEU A 11 7.91 8.64 10.78
C LEU A 11 7.47 8.93 9.35
N TYR A 12 7.12 10.18 9.04
CA TYR A 12 6.77 10.61 7.69
C TYR A 12 7.93 10.38 6.71
N ASP A 13 9.15 10.73 7.12
CA ASP A 13 10.35 10.55 6.30
C ASP A 13 10.64 9.06 6.05
N SER A 14 10.54 8.23 7.10
CA SER A 14 10.74 6.79 6.99
C SER A 14 9.71 6.14 6.06
N LEU A 15 8.44 6.54 6.17
CA LEU A 15 7.36 6.11 5.28
C LEU A 15 7.60 6.53 3.84
N SER A 16 8.07 7.76 3.63
CA SER A 16 8.38 8.31 2.31
C SER A 16 9.55 7.60 1.65
N GLN A 17 10.61 7.30 2.41
CA GLN A 17 11.74 6.49 1.92
C GLN A 17 11.29 5.07 1.55
N LEU A 18 10.46 4.45 2.38
CA LEU A 18 9.91 3.12 2.10
C LEU A 18 9.03 3.11 0.84
N ALA A 19 8.19 4.12 0.66
CA ALA A 19 7.35 4.28 -0.53
C ALA A 19 8.21 4.43 -1.79
N LYS A 20 9.24 5.28 -1.75
CA LYS A 20 10.22 5.45 -2.86
C LYS A 20 10.94 4.14 -3.19
N LYS A 21 11.43 3.43 -2.17
CA LYS A 21 12.11 2.14 -2.36
C LYS A 21 11.22 1.12 -3.07
N ASN A 22 9.92 1.15 -2.79
CA ASN A 22 8.94 0.26 -3.38
C ASN A 22 8.31 0.79 -4.68
N ARG A 23 8.75 1.95 -5.18
CA ARG A 23 8.19 2.64 -6.37
C ARG A 23 6.68 2.81 -6.29
N ARG A 24 6.20 3.34 -5.15
CA ARG A 24 4.78 3.58 -4.90
C ARG A 24 4.56 4.99 -4.38
N SER A 25 3.32 5.47 -4.51
CA SER A 25 2.92 6.69 -3.82
C SER A 25 2.91 6.48 -2.30
N LEU A 26 3.15 7.55 -1.55
CA LEU A 26 3.09 7.53 -0.09
C LEU A 26 1.73 7.02 0.41
N GLN A 27 0.65 7.43 -0.26
CA GLN A 27 -0.71 6.99 0.05
C GLN A 27 -0.88 5.49 -0.16
N GLN A 28 -0.42 4.94 -1.28
CA GLN A 28 -0.49 3.49 -1.54
C GLN A 28 0.33 2.71 -0.51
N GLN A 29 1.52 3.18 -0.16
CA GLN A 29 2.35 2.55 0.86
C GLN A 29 1.69 2.56 2.25
N ALA A 30 1.04 3.67 2.62
CA ALA A 30 0.30 3.78 3.88
C ALA A 30 -0.91 2.82 3.91
N ILE A 31 -1.67 2.74 2.82
CA ILE A 31 -2.81 1.80 2.71
C ILE A 31 -2.32 0.36 2.91
N LEU A 32 -1.24 -0.05 2.24
CA LEU A 32 -0.70 -1.41 2.36
C LEU A 32 -0.26 -1.74 3.80
N LEU A 33 0.32 -0.76 4.51
CA LEU A 33 0.73 -0.95 5.90
C LEU A 33 -0.47 -1.08 6.84
N LEU A 34 -1.50 -0.24 6.64
CA LEU A 34 -2.75 -0.33 7.41
C LEU A 34 -3.46 -1.66 7.16
N GLU A 35 -3.55 -2.08 5.89
CA GLU A 35 -4.06 -3.41 5.55
C GLU A 35 -3.27 -4.48 6.32
N ARG A 36 -1.94 -4.48 6.20
CA ARG A 36 -1.06 -5.43 6.90
C ARG A 36 -1.25 -5.42 8.42
N ALA A 37 -1.45 -4.26 9.03
CA ALA A 37 -1.71 -4.15 10.45
C ALA A 37 -3.05 -4.81 10.85
N CYS A 38 -4.12 -4.61 10.07
CA CYS A 38 -5.40 -5.30 10.28
C CYS A 38 -5.23 -6.83 10.22
N TRP A 39 -4.39 -7.34 9.31
CA TRP A 39 -4.12 -8.79 9.20
C TRP A 39 -3.34 -9.40 10.35
N LEU A 40 -2.61 -8.56 11.09
CA LEU A 40 -1.78 -8.97 12.22
C LEU A 40 -2.51 -8.79 13.55
N GLN A 41 -3.77 -8.36 13.54
CA GLN A 41 -4.58 -8.28 14.75
C GLN A 41 -4.74 -9.69 15.36
N PRO A 42 -4.31 -9.88 16.62
CA PRO A 42 -4.30 -11.19 17.26
C PRO A 42 -5.72 -11.75 17.48
N ASP A 43 -6.73 -10.89 17.49
CA ASP A 43 -8.12 -11.25 17.79
C ASP A 43 -8.92 -11.67 16.54
N MET A 44 -8.30 -11.71 15.36
CA MET A 44 -8.98 -12.10 14.12
C MET A 44 -9.08 -13.63 14.02
N ASN A 45 -10.30 -14.16 14.04
CA ASN A 45 -10.55 -15.59 13.89
C ASN A 45 -9.97 -16.14 12.58
N PHE A 46 -9.43 -17.36 12.64
CA PHE A 46 -8.75 -18.02 11.51
C PHE A 46 -9.61 -18.07 10.24
N THR A 47 -10.91 -18.33 10.41
CA THR A 47 -11.89 -18.42 9.31
C THR A 47 -12.07 -17.09 8.60
N ASP A 48 -12.15 -15.99 9.35
CA ASP A 48 -12.30 -14.63 8.81
C ASP A 48 -11.04 -14.22 8.04
N ARG A 49 -9.87 -14.61 8.55
CA ARG A 49 -8.58 -14.39 7.89
C ARG A 49 -8.50 -15.15 6.56
N ALA A 50 -8.94 -16.40 6.51
CA ALA A 50 -8.95 -17.20 5.29
C ALA A 50 -9.93 -16.63 4.24
N GLN A 51 -11.11 -16.16 4.67
CA GLN A 51 -12.10 -15.54 3.78
C GLN A 51 -11.58 -14.24 3.18
N LEU A 52 -10.99 -13.35 4.00
CA LEU A 52 -10.41 -12.11 3.50
C LEU A 52 -9.29 -12.37 2.48
N ILE A 53 -8.46 -13.42 2.65
CA ILE A 53 -7.38 -13.76 1.71
C ILE A 53 -7.97 -14.14 0.34
N ARG A 54 -9.09 -14.88 0.34
CA ARG A 54 -9.77 -15.33 -0.88
C ARG A 54 -10.50 -14.20 -1.62
N GLU A 55 -11.00 -13.20 -0.89
CA GLU A 55 -11.71 -12.06 -1.47
C GLU A 55 -10.76 -10.98 -2.00
N ARG A 56 -9.52 -10.91 -1.49
CA ARG A 56 -8.52 -9.91 -1.88
C ARG A 56 -8.20 -9.82 -3.40
N PRO A 57 -8.05 -10.92 -4.16
CA PRO A 57 -7.81 -10.82 -5.60
C PRO A 57 -9.07 -10.46 -6.40
N LYS A 58 -10.27 -10.61 -5.85
CA LYS A 58 -11.53 -10.40 -6.60
C LYS A 58 -11.89 -8.93 -6.82
N GLY A 59 -11.41 -8.03 -5.95
CA GLY A 59 -11.70 -6.59 -6.01
C GLY A 59 -10.52 -5.70 -6.42
N ARG A 60 -9.33 -6.27 -6.61
CA ARG A 60 -8.17 -5.52 -7.08
C ARG A 60 -8.21 -5.48 -8.60
N ILE A 61 -8.53 -4.32 -9.17
CA ILE A 61 -7.90 -3.95 -10.43
C ILE A 61 -6.41 -3.86 -10.07
N LEU A 62 -5.66 -4.93 -10.34
CA LEU A 62 -4.22 -4.82 -10.44
C LEU A 62 -4.03 -3.80 -11.56
N GLY A 63 -3.81 -2.53 -11.19
CA GLY A 63 -3.37 -1.52 -12.14
C GLY A 63 -2.26 -2.17 -12.95
N ASP A 64 -2.40 -2.14 -14.27
CA ASP A 64 -1.55 -2.89 -15.17
C ASP A 64 -0.12 -2.41 -14.92
N THR A 65 0.62 -3.16 -14.10
CA THR A 65 1.88 -2.72 -13.52
C THR A 65 2.89 -2.33 -14.61
N THR A 66 2.68 -2.85 -15.81
CA THR A 66 3.33 -2.49 -17.08
C THR A 66 3.06 -1.05 -17.52
N GLU A 67 1.80 -0.58 -17.54
CA GLU A 67 1.44 0.81 -17.90
C GLU A 67 2.08 1.80 -16.93
N ASP A 68 2.03 1.52 -15.62
CA ASP A 68 2.67 2.35 -14.59
C ASP A 68 4.21 2.40 -14.80
N ILE A 69 4.84 1.27 -15.16
CA ILE A 69 6.27 1.20 -15.50
C ILE A 69 6.60 1.93 -16.81
N HIS A 70 5.71 1.90 -17.81
CA HIS A 70 5.89 2.57 -19.09
C HIS A 70 5.80 4.08 -18.96
N GLN A 71 4.84 4.59 -18.18
CA GLN A 71 4.73 6.02 -17.89
C GLN A 71 5.94 6.54 -17.10
N GLU A 72 6.44 5.77 -16.12
CA GLU A 72 7.65 6.11 -15.36
C GLU A 72 8.90 6.20 -16.26
N ARG A 73 9.01 5.35 -17.29
CA ARG A 73 10.12 5.39 -18.27
C ARG A 73 10.05 6.57 -19.24
N ASN A 74 8.85 7.00 -19.64
CA ASN A 74 8.71 8.14 -20.56
C ASN A 74 9.01 9.48 -19.88
N VAL A 75 8.71 9.59 -18.57
CA VAL A 75 9.01 10.79 -17.78
C VAL A 75 10.52 10.97 -17.53
N ILE A 76 11.30 9.88 -17.50
CA ILE A 76 12.76 9.94 -17.28
C ILE A 76 13.52 10.29 -18.57
N ASN A 77 12.92 10.07 -19.74
CA ASN A 77 13.53 10.33 -21.06
C ASN A 77 13.08 11.67 -21.70
N SER A 78 12.41 12.53 -20.94
CA SER A 78 11.97 13.87 -21.38
C SER A 78 12.81 14.97 -20.72
#